data_AF-A0A0H3JB56-F1
#
_entry.id   AF-A0A0H3JB56-F1
#
_cell.length_a   1.000
_cell.length_b   1.000
_cell.length_c   1.000
_cell.angle_alpha   90.00
_cell.angle_beta   90.00
_cell.angle_gamma   90.00
#
_symmetry.space_group_name_H-M   'P 1'
#
loop_
_entity.id
_entity.type
_entity.pdbx_description
1 polymer ?
#
loop_
_entity_poly.entity_id
_entity_poly.type
_entity_poly.pdbx_seq_one_letter_code
_entity_poly.pdbx_strand_id
1 'polypeptide(L)'
;MIINCTKKLQDELKINTTLSEVEDPLFSWHANVIKINRRKAVVLVNDASCYSVILYGLKVKDFKNISSLIVDGIYRTFVDDGINPEIISNYLQDAGEIVFSKTQNRTLVSRMNKGCEAAEVYSNFIVENSIIQTYLAKKVYGFIYVHCKSGTKHPNEIFYEELEKRYEISSIMCKAIKIKVKLDLEKFHIWRSVIVPLNYTFGEFHKVMQKLFDWKDYHLHDFLVYEGDEPIINIVGSKEDFEYQMDTPMVMESKVKLSDYLPKYKKLKYRYDYGDNWQHIIKVKDVIFDYDKNYSCCLEGSGDRPPEDVGGEQGYEEFVEIMSNPMHEEYESMKQWGDSQDYKRFDIDMVNRELENLW
;
A
#
# COMPACT_ATOMS: atom_id res chain seq x y z
N MET A 1 -4.14 -10.32 25.59
CA MET A 1 -3.14 -9.75 24.68
C MET A 1 -2.17 -8.98 25.53
N ILE A 2 -0.87 -9.27 25.49
CA ILE A 2 0.09 -8.57 26.36
C ILE A 2 0.65 -7.36 25.62
N ILE A 3 0.52 -6.17 26.24
CA ILE A 3 1.14 -4.94 25.75
C ILE A 3 2.25 -4.52 26.72
N ASN A 4 3.49 -4.77 26.32
CA ASN A 4 4.70 -4.45 27.06
C ASN A 4 5.06 -2.97 26.85
N CYS A 5 4.68 -2.13 27.82
CA CYS A 5 4.77 -0.67 27.73
C CYS A 5 6.12 -0.15 28.22
N THR A 6 6.73 0.77 27.48
CA THR A 6 7.86 1.55 28.00
C THR A 6 7.42 2.38 29.21
N LYS A 7 8.39 2.83 30.03
CA LYS A 7 8.08 3.71 31.17
C LYS A 7 7.33 4.98 30.73
N LYS A 8 7.71 5.56 29.59
CA LYS A 8 7.03 6.72 29.00
C LYS A 8 5.55 6.44 28.72
N LEU A 9 5.22 5.28 28.14
CA LEU A 9 3.84 4.90 27.86
C LEU A 9 3.07 4.58 29.15
N GLN A 10 3.69 3.92 30.13
CA GLN A 10 3.07 3.70 31.45
C GLN A 10 2.68 5.02 32.13
N ASP A 11 3.55 6.03 32.07
CA ASP A 11 3.31 7.34 32.67
C ASP A 11 2.15 8.08 31.98
N GLU A 12 2.05 7.98 30.64
CA GLU A 12 0.92 8.52 29.88
C GLU A 12 -0.41 7.83 30.20
N LEU A 13 -0.36 6.51 30.41
CA LEU A 13 -1.51 5.69 30.78
C LEU A 13 -1.88 5.80 32.27
N LYS A 14 -0.99 6.37 33.09
CA LYS A 14 -1.14 6.45 34.55
C LYS A 14 -1.36 5.08 35.20
N ILE A 15 -0.67 4.06 34.69
CA ILE A 15 -0.72 2.69 35.21
C ILE A 15 0.60 2.33 35.88
N ASN A 16 0.52 1.49 36.90
CA ASN A 16 1.67 0.81 37.49
C ASN A 16 1.58 -0.66 37.14
N THR A 17 2.49 -1.15 36.31
CA THR A 17 2.49 -2.54 35.87
C THR A 17 3.61 -3.34 36.53
N THR A 18 3.35 -4.63 36.73
CA THR A 18 4.36 -5.64 37.03
C THR A 18 4.79 -6.33 35.74
N LEU A 19 5.94 -7.00 35.78
CA LEU A 19 6.35 -7.84 34.66
C LEU A 19 5.39 -9.02 34.57
N SER A 20 4.80 -9.24 33.41
CA SER A 20 4.01 -10.44 33.09
C SER A 20 4.88 -11.42 32.32
N GLU A 21 4.70 -12.72 32.56
CA GLU A 21 5.32 -13.74 31.71
C GLU A 21 4.68 -13.67 30.31
N VAL A 22 5.53 -13.70 29.27
CA VAL A 22 5.05 -13.80 27.88
C VAL A 22 5.08 -15.27 27.51
N GLU A 23 3.90 -15.87 27.49
CA GLU A 23 3.72 -17.27 27.10
C GLU A 23 3.78 -17.43 25.58
N ASP A 24 3.21 -16.47 24.83
CA ASP A 24 3.13 -16.51 23.37
C ASP A 24 3.54 -15.18 22.72
N PRO A 25 4.69 -15.13 22.03
CA PRO A 25 5.15 -13.95 21.30
C PRO A 25 4.20 -13.48 20.19
N LEU A 26 3.33 -14.36 19.65
CA LEU A 26 2.38 -13.97 18.61
C LEU A 26 1.32 -13.00 19.15
N PHE A 27 0.90 -13.16 20.41
CA PHE A 27 -0.10 -12.32 21.08
C PHE A 27 0.50 -11.24 21.99
N SER A 28 1.82 -11.05 21.91
CA SER A 28 2.58 -10.09 22.71
C SER A 28 3.15 -8.98 21.84
N TRP A 29 3.07 -7.75 22.33
CA TRP A 29 3.49 -6.55 21.63
C TRP A 29 4.32 -5.66 22.54
N HIS A 30 5.41 -5.09 22.02
CA HIS A 30 6.11 -3.99 22.68
C HIS A 30 5.58 -2.66 22.15
N ALA A 31 5.31 -1.73 23.06
CA ALA A 31 4.72 -0.45 22.72
C ALA A 31 5.45 0.73 23.36
N ASN A 32 5.65 1.78 22.56
CA ASN A 32 6.21 3.05 23.01
C ASN A 32 5.30 4.21 22.63
N VAL A 33 5.42 5.31 23.38
CA VAL A 33 4.88 6.61 23.00
C VAL A 33 6.01 7.54 22.57
N ILE A 34 5.90 8.08 21.36
CA ILE A 34 6.84 9.04 20.76
C ILE A 34 6.10 10.30 20.31
N LYS A 35 6.85 11.31 19.84
CA LYS A 35 6.28 12.54 19.28
C LYS A 35 6.69 12.68 17.82
N ILE A 36 5.70 12.60 16.92
CA ILE A 36 5.89 12.86 15.48
C ILE A 36 5.14 14.15 15.14
N ASN A 37 5.81 15.13 14.53
CA ASN A 37 5.22 16.43 14.18
C ASN A 37 4.48 17.09 15.37
N ARG A 38 5.12 17.05 16.56
CA ARG A 38 4.61 17.58 17.85
C ARG A 38 3.35 16.90 18.39
N ARG A 39 2.85 15.83 17.77
CA ARG A 39 1.71 15.04 18.25
C ARG A 39 2.16 13.68 18.78
N LYS A 40 1.42 13.13 19.74
CA LYS A 40 1.74 11.83 20.33
C LYS A 40 1.39 10.71 19.36
N ALA A 41 2.30 9.77 19.21
CA ALA A 41 2.10 8.53 18.49
C ALA A 41 2.40 7.35 19.41
N VAL A 42 1.59 6.29 19.36
CA VAL A 42 1.87 5.00 19.97
C VAL A 42 2.24 4.04 18.86
N VAL A 43 3.46 3.50 18.94
CA VAL A 43 3.97 2.50 18.00
C VAL A 43 3.99 1.17 18.73
N LEU A 44 3.24 0.20 18.22
CA LEU A 44 3.22 -1.19 18.69
C LEU A 44 4.00 -2.05 17.71
N VAL A 45 4.81 -2.96 18.23
CA VAL A 45 5.63 -3.89 17.47
C VAL A 45 5.42 -5.29 18.03
N ASN A 46 4.99 -6.22 17.18
CA ASN A 46 4.72 -7.61 17.56
C ASN A 46 6.02 -8.35 17.91
N ASP A 47 5.99 -9.16 18.97
CA ASP A 47 7.20 -9.77 19.52
C ASP A 47 7.73 -10.94 18.67
N ALA A 48 6.85 -11.65 17.97
CA ALA A 48 7.23 -12.74 17.08
C ALA A 48 7.89 -12.24 15.79
N SER A 49 7.40 -11.13 15.23
CA SER A 49 7.68 -10.76 13.83
C SER A 49 8.30 -9.38 13.63
N CYS A 50 8.17 -8.46 14.58
CA CYS A 50 8.36 -7.01 14.42
C CYS A 50 7.28 -6.30 13.59
N TYR A 51 6.17 -6.98 13.26
CA TYR A 51 5.05 -6.36 12.57
C TYR A 51 4.49 -5.20 13.38
N SER A 52 4.19 -4.08 12.73
CA SER A 52 3.95 -2.81 13.41
C SER A 52 2.50 -2.34 13.25
N VAL A 53 1.96 -1.74 14.31
CA VAL A 53 0.67 -1.02 14.31
C VAL A 53 0.90 0.37 14.90
N ILE A 54 0.34 1.40 14.26
CA ILE A 54 0.62 2.79 14.63
C ILE A 54 -0.67 3.55 14.90
N LEU A 55 -0.72 4.17 16.07
CA LEU A 55 -1.75 5.12 16.48
C LEU A 55 -1.12 6.52 16.53
N TYR A 56 -1.71 7.50 15.87
CA TYR A 56 -1.16 8.86 15.74
C TYR A 56 -2.16 9.93 16.20
N GLY A 57 -1.64 11.10 16.59
CA GLY A 57 -2.48 12.25 16.91
C GLY A 57 -3.23 12.14 18.24
N LEU A 58 -2.81 11.22 19.11
CA LEU A 58 -3.50 10.89 20.36
C LEU A 58 -3.52 12.08 21.33
N LYS A 59 -4.71 12.38 21.84
CA LYS A 59 -4.98 13.37 22.90
C LYS A 59 -5.16 12.66 24.24
N VAL A 60 -5.15 13.42 25.33
CA VAL A 60 -5.31 12.90 26.71
C VAL A 60 -6.57 12.04 26.86
N LYS A 61 -7.67 12.40 26.19
CA LYS A 61 -8.92 11.62 26.23
C LYS A 61 -8.78 10.25 25.55
N ASP A 62 -7.94 10.14 24.53
CA ASP A 62 -7.79 8.93 23.72
C ASP A 62 -7.00 7.86 24.51
N PHE A 63 -6.04 8.28 25.34
CA PHE A 63 -5.32 7.39 26.26
C PHE A 63 -6.23 6.73 27.31
N LYS A 64 -7.39 7.33 27.65
CA LYS A 64 -8.38 6.69 28.54
C LYS A 64 -9.06 5.48 27.89
N ASN A 65 -9.09 5.44 26.55
CA ASN A 65 -9.71 4.38 25.75
C ASN A 65 -8.65 3.62 24.94
N ILE A 66 -7.38 3.64 25.38
CA ILE A 66 -6.26 3.14 24.56
C ILE A 66 -6.42 1.68 24.19
N SER A 67 -6.97 0.84 25.08
CA SER A 67 -7.12 -0.59 24.83
C SER A 67 -8.03 -0.85 23.62
N SER A 68 -9.14 -0.12 23.53
CA SER A 68 -10.04 -0.19 22.39
C SER A 68 -9.37 0.31 21.11
N LEU A 69 -8.58 1.40 21.19
CA LEU A 69 -7.84 1.91 20.04
C LEU A 69 -6.75 0.97 19.55
N ILE A 70 -6.08 0.24 20.46
CA ILE A 70 -5.08 -0.77 20.11
C ILE A 70 -5.75 -1.94 19.39
N VAL A 71 -6.85 -2.47 19.93
CA VAL A 71 -7.60 -3.58 19.30
C VAL A 71 -8.13 -3.16 17.93
N ASP A 72 -8.75 -1.98 17.81
CA ASP A 72 -9.23 -1.45 16.52
C ASP A 72 -8.06 -1.20 15.55
N GLY A 73 -6.92 -0.71 16.06
CA GLY A 73 -5.70 -0.52 15.28
C GLY A 73 -5.17 -1.83 14.70
N ILE A 74 -5.08 -2.89 15.51
CA ILE A 74 -4.66 -4.22 15.06
C ILE A 74 -5.66 -4.76 14.03
N TYR A 75 -6.94 -4.76 14.36
CA TYR A 75 -8.00 -5.24 13.47
C TYR A 75 -7.94 -4.56 12.09
N ARG A 76 -7.91 -3.22 12.06
CA ARG A 76 -7.89 -2.48 10.79
C ARG A 76 -6.60 -2.67 10.01
N THR A 77 -5.46 -2.79 10.68
CA THR A 77 -4.19 -3.06 9.98
C THR A 77 -4.23 -4.45 9.35
N PHE A 78 -4.77 -5.46 10.04
CA PHE A 78 -4.93 -6.81 9.49
C PHE A 78 -5.87 -6.84 8.28
N VAL A 79 -7.01 -6.15 8.37
CA VAL A 79 -7.94 -6.02 7.23
C VAL A 79 -7.26 -5.32 6.04
N ASP A 80 -6.52 -4.25 6.29
CA ASP A 80 -5.81 -3.50 5.24
C ASP A 80 -4.66 -4.26 4.60
N ASP A 81 -4.12 -5.25 5.29
CA ASP A 81 -3.09 -6.15 4.78
C ASP A 81 -3.66 -7.40 4.08
N GLY A 82 -5.00 -7.54 4.10
CA GLY A 82 -5.70 -8.64 3.46
C GLY A 82 -5.65 -9.95 4.25
N ILE A 83 -5.37 -9.88 5.56
CA ILE A 83 -5.38 -11.08 6.41
C ILE A 83 -6.78 -11.70 6.39
N ASN A 84 -6.82 -13.02 6.32
CA ASN A 84 -8.03 -13.82 6.29
C ASN A 84 -8.98 -13.45 7.45
N PRO A 85 -10.23 -13.04 7.19
CA PRO A 85 -11.17 -12.61 8.23
C PRO A 85 -11.42 -13.65 9.34
N GLU A 86 -11.34 -14.94 9.00
CA GLU A 86 -11.44 -16.03 9.98
C GLU A 86 -10.25 -16.02 10.96
N ILE A 87 -9.02 -15.86 10.43
CA ILE A 87 -7.81 -15.69 11.24
C ILE A 87 -7.90 -14.44 12.11
N ILE A 88 -8.39 -13.30 11.57
CA ILE A 88 -8.53 -12.07 12.37
C ILE A 88 -9.44 -12.32 13.57
N SER A 89 -10.58 -12.98 13.35
CA SER A 89 -11.56 -13.28 14.40
C SER A 89 -10.97 -14.20 15.47
N ASN A 90 -10.33 -15.29 15.04
CA ASN A 90 -9.69 -16.26 15.93
C ASN A 90 -8.52 -15.63 16.70
N TYR A 91 -7.67 -14.84 16.03
CA TYR A 91 -6.57 -14.12 16.66
C TYR A 91 -7.03 -13.19 17.76
N LEU A 92 -8.06 -12.39 17.53
CA LEU A 92 -8.56 -11.46 18.56
C LEU A 92 -9.23 -12.20 19.72
N GLN A 93 -9.89 -13.33 19.45
CA GLN A 93 -10.46 -14.20 20.47
C GLN A 93 -9.37 -14.85 21.34
N ASP A 94 -8.38 -15.48 20.72
CA ASP A 94 -7.29 -16.19 21.39
C ASP A 94 -6.35 -15.23 22.12
N ALA A 95 -6.09 -14.05 21.53
CA ALA A 95 -5.32 -13.03 22.20
C ALA A 95 -6.00 -12.59 23.50
N GLY A 96 -7.33 -12.52 23.55
CA GLY A 96 -8.09 -12.10 24.73
C GLY A 96 -7.86 -10.62 25.12
N GLU A 97 -8.37 -10.22 26.29
CA GLU A 97 -8.31 -8.82 26.75
C GLU A 97 -6.87 -8.30 26.92
N ILE A 98 -6.69 -6.98 26.76
CA ILE A 98 -5.39 -6.34 26.93
C ILE A 98 -4.95 -6.38 28.40
N VAL A 99 -3.75 -6.90 28.63
CA VAL A 99 -3.02 -6.83 29.89
C VAL A 99 -1.75 -6.02 29.66
N PHE A 100 -1.59 -4.93 30.41
CA PHE A 100 -0.41 -4.10 30.34
C PHE A 100 0.72 -4.65 31.22
N SER A 101 1.90 -4.75 30.64
CA SER A 101 3.13 -5.23 31.30
C SER A 101 4.24 -4.19 31.18
N LYS A 102 5.36 -4.42 31.88
CA LYS A 102 6.61 -3.67 31.65
C LYS A 102 7.33 -4.24 30.45
N THR A 103 7.97 -3.38 29.65
CA THR A 103 8.95 -3.83 28.65
C THR A 103 9.97 -4.75 29.28
N GLN A 104 10.26 -5.83 28.56
CA GLN A 104 11.27 -6.81 28.90
C GLN A 104 12.18 -7.03 27.71
N ASN A 105 13.29 -7.73 27.92
CA ASN A 105 14.20 -8.16 26.85
C ASN A 105 14.77 -6.98 26.01
N ARG A 106 16.06 -6.68 26.20
CA ARG A 106 16.74 -5.58 25.48
C ARG A 106 16.63 -5.69 23.95
N THR A 107 16.53 -6.90 23.40
CA THR A 107 16.38 -7.13 21.96
C THR A 107 15.00 -6.70 21.46
N LEU A 108 13.93 -7.02 22.19
CA LEU A 108 12.56 -6.61 21.83
C LEU A 108 12.39 -5.09 21.94
N VAL A 109 12.98 -4.47 22.98
CA VAL A 109 13.03 -3.01 23.09
C VAL A 109 13.78 -2.38 21.92
N SER A 110 14.90 -2.96 21.48
CA SER A 110 15.63 -2.48 20.31
C SER A 110 14.81 -2.59 19.02
N ARG A 111 14.10 -3.70 18.81
CA ARG A 111 13.19 -3.89 17.66
C ARG A 111 12.06 -2.86 17.66
N MET A 112 11.44 -2.63 18.81
CA MET A 112 10.40 -1.60 18.98
C MET A 112 10.93 -0.19 18.72
N ASN A 113 12.16 0.13 19.15
CA ASN A 113 12.80 1.42 18.83
C ASN A 113 13.03 1.59 17.32
N LYS A 114 13.43 0.55 16.59
CA LYS A 114 13.53 0.60 15.13
C LYS A 114 12.18 0.92 14.47
N GLY A 115 11.08 0.32 14.97
CA GLY A 115 9.73 0.68 14.54
C GLY A 115 9.38 2.15 14.80
N CYS A 116 9.81 2.70 15.94
CA CYS A 116 9.63 4.12 16.26
C CYS A 116 10.43 5.03 15.31
N GLU A 117 11.69 4.72 15.06
CA GLU A 117 12.56 5.46 14.14
C GLU A 117 11.99 5.45 12.71
N ALA A 118 11.57 4.28 12.23
CA ALA A 118 10.91 4.16 10.93
C ALA A 118 9.61 4.98 10.86
N ALA A 119 8.80 5.00 11.92
CA ALA A 119 7.59 5.83 11.95
C ALA A 119 7.89 7.33 11.84
N GLU A 120 9.01 7.80 12.40
CA GLU A 120 9.48 9.18 12.23
C GLU A 120 9.95 9.45 10.80
N VAL A 121 10.75 8.55 10.23
CA VAL A 121 11.26 8.65 8.84
C VAL A 121 10.10 8.71 7.83
N TYR A 122 9.10 7.86 8.00
CA TYR A 122 7.95 7.77 7.08
C TYR A 122 6.79 8.69 7.47
N SER A 123 6.99 9.67 8.35
CA SER A 123 5.93 10.55 8.85
C SER A 123 5.21 11.38 7.78
N ASN A 124 5.78 11.54 6.59
CA ASN A 124 5.11 12.16 5.45
C ASN A 124 3.91 11.35 4.95
N PHE A 125 3.82 10.06 5.29
CA PHE A 125 2.69 9.18 4.95
C PHE A 125 1.59 9.15 6.01
N ILE A 126 1.62 10.05 6.99
CA ILE A 126 0.55 10.19 7.97
C ILE A 126 -0.75 10.63 7.28
N VAL A 127 -1.80 9.84 7.49
CA VAL A 127 -3.16 10.15 7.07
C VAL A 127 -3.78 11.10 8.10
N GLU A 128 -3.94 12.36 7.72
CA GLU A 128 -4.58 13.38 8.55
C GLU A 128 -5.99 12.96 9.00
N ASN A 129 -6.38 13.38 10.21
CA ASN A 129 -7.69 13.11 10.82
C ASN A 129 -8.01 11.62 11.07
N SER A 130 -7.07 10.71 10.85
CA SER A 130 -7.14 9.33 11.34
C SER A 130 -6.25 9.14 12.57
N ILE A 131 -6.74 8.42 13.58
CA ILE A 131 -5.87 7.94 14.67
C ILE A 131 -5.13 6.69 14.23
N ILE A 132 -5.81 5.76 13.56
CA ILE A 132 -5.24 4.49 13.14
C ILE A 132 -4.55 4.69 11.79
N GLN A 133 -3.25 4.41 11.74
CA GLN A 133 -2.39 4.72 10.60
C GLN A 133 -1.93 3.44 9.90
N THR A 134 -2.86 2.74 9.23
CA THR A 134 -2.58 1.46 8.55
C THR A 134 -1.57 1.63 7.41
N TYR A 135 -1.72 2.68 6.60
CA TYR A 135 -0.80 2.97 5.49
C TYR A 135 0.63 3.28 5.98
N LEU A 136 0.76 4.09 7.04
CA LEU A 136 2.07 4.35 7.67
C LEU A 136 2.66 3.06 8.27
N ALA A 137 1.85 2.24 8.94
CA ALA A 137 2.28 0.98 9.50
C ALA A 137 2.90 0.07 8.41
N LYS A 138 2.25 -0.01 7.24
CA LYS A 138 2.78 -0.72 6.06
C LYS A 138 4.15 -0.21 5.61
N LYS A 139 4.34 1.10 5.53
CA LYS A 139 5.66 1.68 5.22
C LYS A 139 6.70 1.39 6.30
N VAL A 140 6.31 1.38 7.57
CA VAL A 140 7.21 1.12 8.69
C VAL A 140 7.68 -0.32 8.71
N TYR A 141 6.78 -1.31 8.63
CA TYR A 141 7.22 -2.69 8.65
C TYR A 141 7.89 -3.09 7.32
N GLY A 142 7.47 -2.54 6.18
CA GLY A 142 8.12 -2.81 4.88
C GLY A 142 9.54 -2.24 4.78
N PHE A 143 9.88 -1.21 5.55
CA PHE A 143 11.26 -0.72 5.63
C PHE A 143 12.18 -1.60 6.50
N ILE A 144 11.59 -2.38 7.41
CA ILE A 144 12.34 -3.18 8.37
C ILE A 144 12.63 -4.57 7.78
N TYR A 145 13.84 -5.04 8.06
CA TYR A 145 14.29 -6.38 7.73
C TYR A 145 14.66 -7.14 8.99
N VAL A 146 14.22 -8.39 9.10
CA VAL A 146 14.51 -9.29 10.22
C VAL A 146 15.36 -10.45 9.75
N HIS A 147 16.54 -10.60 10.34
CA HIS A 147 17.43 -11.73 10.07
C HIS A 147 16.89 -13.00 10.73
N CYS A 148 16.61 -13.99 9.89
CA CYS A 148 16.15 -15.33 10.25
C CYS A 148 17.20 -16.36 9.82
N LYS A 149 17.04 -17.63 10.24
CA LYS A 149 17.96 -18.71 9.83
C LYS A 149 17.98 -18.93 8.31
N SER A 150 16.86 -18.70 7.63
CA SER A 150 16.68 -18.90 6.19
C SER A 150 17.03 -17.68 5.34
N GLY A 151 17.59 -16.62 5.92
CA GLY A 151 17.85 -15.34 5.25
C GLY A 151 17.16 -14.18 5.95
N THR A 152 16.90 -13.11 5.21
CA THR A 152 16.25 -11.91 5.72
C THR A 152 14.81 -11.86 5.20
N LYS A 153 13.85 -11.54 6.07
CA LYS A 153 12.44 -11.38 5.70
C LYS A 153 11.90 -10.06 6.22
N HIS A 154 10.84 -9.56 5.60
CA HIS A 154 10.05 -8.48 6.18
C HIS A 154 9.19 -8.98 7.34
N PRO A 155 8.90 -8.11 8.33
CA PRO A 155 8.05 -8.46 9.47
C PRO A 155 6.67 -9.01 9.10
N ASN A 156 6.02 -8.50 8.06
CA ASN A 156 4.71 -8.99 7.61
C ASN A 156 4.79 -10.43 7.10
N GLU A 157 5.82 -10.80 6.32
CA GLU A 157 6.02 -12.18 5.88
C GLU A 157 6.14 -13.13 7.08
N ILE A 158 6.95 -12.75 8.08
CA ILE A 158 7.11 -13.55 9.30
C ILE A 158 5.77 -13.65 10.04
N PHE A 159 5.04 -12.54 10.15
CA PHE A 159 3.77 -12.52 10.86
C PHE A 159 2.73 -13.42 10.19
N TYR A 160 2.61 -13.35 8.86
CA TYR A 160 1.72 -14.21 8.08
C TYR A 160 2.07 -15.69 8.26
N GLU A 161 3.36 -16.05 8.19
CA GLU A 161 3.82 -17.43 8.43
C GLU A 161 3.47 -17.93 9.84
N GLU A 162 3.57 -17.08 10.87
CA GLU A 162 3.18 -17.45 12.23
C GLU A 162 1.65 -17.63 12.37
N LEU A 163 0.85 -16.83 11.65
CA LEU A 163 -0.60 -17.01 11.59
C LEU A 163 -0.98 -18.33 10.89
N GLU A 164 -0.35 -18.66 9.76
CA GLU A 164 -0.62 -19.91 9.03
C GLU A 164 -0.25 -21.13 9.88
N LYS A 165 0.90 -21.09 10.56
CA LYS A 165 1.29 -22.16 11.50
C LYS A 165 0.31 -22.30 12.66
N ARG A 166 -0.29 -21.20 13.12
CA ARG A 166 -1.21 -21.21 14.26
C ARG A 166 -2.59 -21.77 13.89
N TYR A 167 -3.14 -21.32 12.76
CA TYR A 167 -4.54 -21.57 12.41
C TYR A 167 -4.72 -22.62 11.29
N GLU A 168 -3.63 -23.09 10.69
CA GLU A 168 -3.61 -24.15 9.66
C GLU A 168 -4.47 -23.84 8.42
N ILE A 169 -4.71 -22.54 8.16
CA ILE A 169 -5.38 -22.02 6.96
C ILE A 169 -4.55 -20.87 6.36
N SER A 170 -4.81 -20.52 5.10
CA SER A 170 -4.06 -19.43 4.44
C SER A 170 -4.24 -18.10 5.17
N SER A 171 -3.12 -17.40 5.39
CA SER A 171 -3.08 -16.11 6.10
C SER A 171 -3.77 -14.99 5.34
N ILE A 172 -3.84 -15.08 4.02
CA ILE A 172 -4.35 -14.02 3.16
C ILE A 172 -5.64 -14.46 2.48
N MET A 173 -6.68 -13.64 2.64
CA MET A 173 -7.92 -13.77 1.90
C MET A 173 -8.59 -12.40 1.87
N CYS A 174 -8.54 -11.74 0.72
CA CYS A 174 -9.11 -10.41 0.56
C CYS A 174 -10.07 -10.31 -0.61
N LYS A 175 -10.90 -9.26 -0.60
CA LYS A 175 -11.71 -8.94 -1.77
C LYS A 175 -10.85 -8.25 -2.82
N ALA A 176 -10.97 -8.67 -4.06
CA ALA A 176 -10.29 -8.08 -5.19
C ALA A 176 -11.26 -7.84 -6.35
N ILE A 177 -10.80 -7.11 -7.35
CA ILE A 177 -11.52 -6.89 -8.60
C ILE A 177 -10.65 -7.30 -9.78
N LYS A 178 -11.28 -7.93 -10.77
CA LYS A 178 -10.67 -8.07 -12.10
C LYS A 178 -11.00 -6.82 -12.90
N ILE A 179 -9.98 -6.11 -13.38
CA ILE A 179 -10.11 -4.91 -14.20
C ILE A 179 -9.48 -5.13 -15.57
N LYS A 180 -9.97 -4.39 -16.57
CA LYS A 180 -9.25 -4.17 -17.83
C LYS A 180 -8.81 -2.72 -17.89
N VAL A 181 -7.52 -2.49 -18.07
CA VAL A 181 -6.89 -1.19 -18.24
C VAL A 181 -6.51 -1.05 -19.71
N LYS A 182 -7.03 -0.05 -20.41
CA LYS A 182 -6.68 0.25 -21.80
C LYS A 182 -6.04 1.63 -21.85
N LEU A 183 -4.85 1.76 -22.41
CA LEU A 183 -4.27 3.06 -22.77
C LEU A 183 -5.04 3.58 -23.98
N ASP A 184 -5.59 4.79 -23.88
CA ASP A 184 -6.50 5.33 -24.87
C ASP A 184 -5.74 6.05 -25.97
N LEU A 185 -5.40 5.27 -27.00
CA LEU A 185 -4.77 5.72 -28.23
C LEU A 185 -5.66 5.37 -29.42
N GLU A 186 -5.57 6.18 -30.47
CA GLU A 186 -6.28 6.05 -31.72
C GLU A 186 -5.72 4.89 -32.56
N LYS A 187 -4.40 4.83 -32.73
CA LYS A 187 -3.74 3.86 -33.64
C LYS A 187 -3.22 2.61 -32.97
N PHE A 188 -3.05 2.62 -31.64
CA PHE A 188 -2.42 1.53 -30.90
C PHE A 188 -3.38 0.83 -29.94
N HIS A 189 -3.25 -0.50 -29.85
CA HIS A 189 -4.08 -1.32 -28.97
C HIS A 189 -3.27 -1.85 -27.77
N ILE A 190 -3.07 -0.99 -26.78
CA ILE A 190 -2.29 -1.29 -25.57
C ILE A 190 -3.22 -1.48 -24.37
N TRP A 191 -3.15 -2.64 -23.71
CA TRP A 191 -4.01 -2.94 -22.56
C TRP A 191 -3.45 -4.03 -21.64
N ARG A 192 -3.98 -4.09 -20.41
CA ARG A 192 -3.69 -5.10 -19.38
C ARG A 192 -5.00 -5.57 -18.72
N SER A 193 -5.13 -6.86 -18.44
CA SER A 193 -6.17 -7.41 -17.56
C SER A 193 -5.54 -7.81 -16.23
N VAL A 194 -6.06 -7.32 -15.12
CA VAL A 194 -5.35 -7.34 -13.83
C VAL A 194 -6.33 -7.65 -12.71
N ILE A 195 -5.91 -8.44 -11.72
CA ILE A 195 -6.59 -8.57 -10.44
C ILE A 195 -5.96 -7.58 -9.46
N VAL A 196 -6.78 -6.77 -8.79
CA VAL A 196 -6.33 -5.75 -7.83
C VAL A 196 -7.09 -5.88 -6.52
N PRO A 197 -6.42 -6.00 -5.36
CA PRO A 197 -7.06 -5.99 -4.04
C PRO A 197 -7.84 -4.69 -3.79
N LEU A 198 -9.07 -4.78 -3.27
CA LEU A 198 -9.96 -3.63 -3.02
C LEU A 198 -9.60 -2.81 -1.77
N ASN A 199 -8.77 -3.36 -0.90
CA ASN A 199 -8.22 -2.69 0.28
C ASN A 199 -7.12 -1.67 -0.06
N TYR A 200 -6.66 -1.62 -1.32
CA TYR A 200 -5.67 -0.63 -1.75
C TYR A 200 -6.23 0.78 -1.70
N THR A 201 -5.41 1.71 -1.23
CA THR A 201 -5.57 3.14 -1.50
C THR A 201 -5.39 3.44 -2.98
N PHE A 202 -5.88 4.58 -3.45
CA PHE A 202 -5.64 4.98 -4.84
C PHE A 202 -4.15 5.26 -5.12
N GLY A 203 -3.38 5.67 -4.11
CA GLY A 203 -1.92 5.79 -4.24
C GLY A 203 -1.20 4.44 -4.32
N GLU A 204 -1.73 3.40 -3.68
CA GLU A 204 -1.26 2.04 -3.90
C GLU A 204 -1.63 1.55 -5.31
N PHE A 205 -2.82 1.90 -5.79
CA PHE A 205 -3.25 1.58 -7.16
C PHE A 205 -2.47 2.32 -8.24
N HIS A 206 -2.06 3.57 -8.01
CA HIS A 206 -1.13 4.31 -8.88
C HIS A 206 0.16 3.53 -9.10
N LYS A 207 0.77 3.01 -8.04
CA LYS A 207 1.97 2.19 -8.15
C LYS A 207 1.76 0.91 -8.96
N VAL A 208 0.58 0.29 -8.84
CA VAL A 208 0.19 -0.82 -9.71
C VAL A 208 0.15 -0.37 -11.18
N MET A 209 -0.46 0.78 -11.47
CA MET A 209 -0.52 1.34 -12.83
C MET A 209 0.88 1.59 -13.41
N GLN A 210 1.78 2.18 -12.62
CA GLN A 210 3.18 2.40 -13.01
C GLN A 210 3.88 1.08 -13.38
N LYS A 211 3.71 0.00 -12.58
CA LYS A 211 4.31 -1.30 -12.90
C LYS A 211 3.69 -2.01 -14.10
N LEU A 212 2.38 -1.87 -14.31
CA LEU A 212 1.68 -2.47 -15.46
C LEU A 212 2.17 -1.95 -16.81
N PHE A 213 2.65 -0.70 -16.82
CA PHE A 213 3.14 0.00 -18.01
C PHE A 213 4.63 0.37 -17.89
N ASP A 214 5.36 -0.18 -16.93
CA ASP A 214 6.80 0.09 -16.70
C ASP A 214 7.20 1.58 -16.78
N TRP A 215 6.36 2.44 -16.21
CA TRP A 215 6.65 3.86 -16.01
C TRP A 215 7.38 4.11 -14.71
N LYS A 216 7.99 5.30 -14.61
CA LYS A 216 9.00 5.63 -13.61
C LYS A 216 8.50 6.60 -12.53
N ASP A 217 7.22 6.93 -12.54
CA ASP A 217 6.56 7.75 -11.51
C ASP A 217 7.21 9.15 -11.39
N TYR A 218 7.55 9.75 -12.54
CA TYR A 218 8.17 11.08 -12.61
C TYR A 218 7.16 12.21 -12.63
N HIS A 219 5.95 11.92 -13.11
CA HIS A 219 4.97 12.94 -13.44
C HIS A 219 3.71 12.86 -12.57
N LEU A 220 2.95 13.95 -12.56
CA LEU A 220 1.68 14.02 -11.86
C LEU A 220 0.63 13.07 -12.47
N HIS A 221 -0.31 12.65 -11.63
CA HIS A 221 -1.38 11.75 -12.01
C HIS A 221 -2.66 12.01 -11.20
N ASP A 222 -3.77 11.51 -11.75
CA ASP A 222 -5.03 11.43 -11.03
C ASP A 222 -5.95 10.29 -11.51
N PHE A 223 -7.02 10.06 -10.75
CA PHE A 223 -8.09 9.15 -11.11
C PHE A 223 -9.45 9.84 -11.07
N LEU A 224 -10.14 9.83 -12.21
CA LEU A 224 -11.54 10.24 -12.29
C LEU A 224 -12.44 9.01 -12.18
N VAL A 225 -13.33 9.00 -11.19
CA VAL A 225 -14.38 7.97 -11.05
C VAL A 225 -15.65 8.47 -11.73
N TYR A 226 -16.32 7.59 -12.49
CA TYR A 226 -17.50 7.94 -13.27
C TYR A 226 -18.77 7.22 -12.79
N GLU A 227 -19.88 7.95 -12.79
CA GLU A 227 -21.24 7.39 -12.77
C GLU A 227 -21.87 7.63 -14.14
N GLY A 228 -21.99 6.57 -14.94
CA GLY A 228 -22.29 6.72 -16.37
C GLY A 228 -21.13 7.42 -17.10
N ASP A 229 -21.41 8.59 -17.67
CA ASP A 229 -20.41 9.43 -18.35
C ASP A 229 -20.02 10.68 -17.57
N GLU A 230 -20.61 10.90 -16.39
CA GLU A 230 -20.31 12.06 -15.54
C GLU A 230 -19.21 11.73 -14.51
N PRO A 231 -18.15 12.55 -14.41
CA PRO A 231 -17.14 12.40 -13.37
C PRO A 231 -17.71 12.86 -12.02
N ILE A 232 -17.67 11.98 -11.02
CA ILE A 232 -18.25 12.26 -9.69
C ILE A 232 -17.19 12.66 -8.66
N ILE A 233 -15.95 12.25 -8.85
CA ILE A 233 -14.82 12.60 -8.00
C ILE A 233 -13.52 12.50 -8.78
N ASN A 234 -12.61 13.42 -8.51
CA ASN A 234 -11.23 13.36 -8.95
C ASN A 234 -10.33 13.02 -7.74
N ILE A 235 -9.56 11.95 -7.86
CA ILE A 235 -8.69 11.45 -6.80
C ILE A 235 -7.25 11.79 -7.20
N VAL A 236 -6.67 12.75 -6.49
CA VAL A 236 -5.43 13.42 -6.88
C VAL A 236 -4.22 12.92 -6.09
N GLY A 237 -3.07 12.88 -6.76
CA GLY A 237 -1.79 12.46 -6.18
C GLY A 237 -1.05 13.58 -5.42
N SER A 238 -1.30 14.84 -5.75
CA SER A 238 -0.58 16.00 -5.22
C SER A 238 -1.49 16.97 -4.46
N LYS A 239 -0.93 17.68 -3.47
CA LYS A 239 -1.68 18.73 -2.75
C LYS A 239 -1.81 20.00 -3.59
N GLU A 240 -0.86 20.23 -4.48
CA GLU A 240 -0.82 21.34 -5.42
C GLU A 240 -1.99 21.22 -6.43
N ASP A 241 -2.50 20.01 -6.69
CA ASP A 241 -3.69 19.81 -7.54
C ASP A 241 -4.94 20.56 -7.01
N PHE A 242 -5.05 20.76 -5.69
CA PHE A 242 -6.18 21.50 -5.10
C PHE A 242 -6.18 23.00 -5.42
N GLU A 243 -5.07 23.54 -5.93
CA GLU A 243 -4.99 24.94 -6.35
C GLU A 243 -5.75 25.19 -7.65
N TYR A 244 -5.98 24.14 -8.45
CA TYR A 244 -6.75 24.21 -9.67
C TYR A 244 -8.24 24.07 -9.37
N GLN A 245 -9.03 25.08 -9.69
CA GLN A 245 -10.48 25.00 -9.58
C GLN A 245 -11.03 24.03 -10.63
N MET A 246 -11.67 22.97 -10.17
CA MET A 246 -12.38 22.01 -11.00
C MET A 246 -13.84 21.90 -10.55
N ASP A 247 -14.74 21.62 -11.49
CA ASP A 247 -16.15 21.37 -11.18
C ASP A 247 -16.37 20.04 -10.43
N THR A 248 -15.42 19.10 -10.58
CA THR A 248 -15.46 17.79 -9.92
C THR A 248 -14.80 17.87 -8.53
N PRO A 249 -15.47 17.37 -7.46
CA PRO A 249 -14.86 17.31 -6.13
C PRO A 249 -13.52 16.57 -6.14
N MET A 250 -12.57 17.04 -5.33
CA MET A 250 -11.23 16.45 -5.23
C MET A 250 -10.97 15.80 -3.88
N VAL A 251 -10.22 14.69 -3.87
CA VAL A 251 -9.75 14.01 -2.65
C VAL A 251 -8.36 13.44 -2.86
N MET A 252 -7.52 13.46 -1.81
CA MET A 252 -6.19 12.85 -1.87
C MET A 252 -6.28 11.33 -2.00
N GLU A 253 -5.48 10.76 -2.89
CA GLU A 253 -5.41 9.32 -3.13
C GLU A 253 -5.06 8.46 -1.90
N SER A 254 -4.33 9.04 -0.94
CA SER A 254 -3.92 8.38 0.30
C SER A 254 -5.04 8.32 1.34
N LYS A 255 -6.13 9.05 1.12
CA LYS A 255 -7.27 9.13 2.06
C LYS A 255 -8.43 8.21 1.69
N VAL A 256 -8.40 7.61 0.49
CA VAL A 256 -9.51 6.79 -0.04
C VAL A 256 -8.99 5.49 -0.64
N LYS A 257 -9.81 4.44 -0.53
CA LYS A 257 -9.53 3.10 -1.04
C LYS A 257 -10.35 2.79 -2.28
N LEU A 258 -9.89 1.82 -3.05
CA LEU A 258 -10.64 1.26 -4.17
C LEU A 258 -12.02 0.80 -3.72
N SER A 259 -12.13 0.15 -2.54
CA SER A 259 -13.39 -0.29 -1.94
C SER A 259 -14.40 0.82 -1.64
N ASP A 260 -13.98 2.09 -1.54
CA ASP A 260 -14.90 3.21 -1.33
C ASP A 260 -15.73 3.52 -2.59
N TYR A 261 -15.22 3.14 -3.77
CA TYR A 261 -15.82 3.45 -5.07
C TYR A 261 -16.12 2.21 -5.92
N LEU A 262 -15.31 1.17 -5.84
CA LEU A 262 -15.39 -0.05 -6.64
C LEU A 262 -15.87 -1.22 -5.77
N PRO A 263 -16.74 -2.11 -6.29
CA PRO A 263 -17.21 -2.20 -7.67
C PRO A 263 -18.50 -1.38 -7.96
N LYS A 264 -18.92 -0.50 -7.04
CA LYS A 264 -20.14 0.32 -7.21
C LYS A 264 -20.11 1.10 -8.52
N TYR A 265 -19.01 1.81 -8.77
CA TYR A 265 -18.71 2.43 -10.04
C TYR A 265 -17.81 1.49 -10.86
N LYS A 266 -18.10 1.34 -12.16
CA LYS A 266 -17.42 0.35 -13.01
C LYS A 266 -16.38 0.93 -13.96
N LYS A 267 -16.26 2.25 -14.02
CA LYS A 267 -15.42 2.98 -14.97
C LYS A 267 -14.58 4.01 -14.20
N LEU A 268 -13.28 3.98 -14.42
CA LEU A 268 -12.36 5.03 -14.03
C LEU A 268 -11.56 5.50 -15.24
N LYS A 269 -11.06 6.72 -15.17
CA LYS A 269 -9.97 7.20 -16.02
C LYS A 269 -8.76 7.47 -15.13
N TYR A 270 -7.61 6.91 -15.47
CA TYR A 270 -6.33 7.27 -14.86
C TYR A 270 -5.54 8.12 -15.84
N ARG A 271 -5.10 9.31 -15.41
CA ARG A 271 -4.25 10.19 -16.20
C ARG A 271 -2.86 10.19 -15.60
N TYR A 272 -1.85 10.06 -16.43
CA TYR A 272 -0.44 10.14 -16.04
C TYR A 272 0.28 11.06 -17.00
N ASP A 273 1.17 11.89 -16.46
CA ASP A 273 1.87 12.94 -17.18
C ASP A 273 0.90 13.97 -17.79
N TYR A 274 0.73 15.11 -17.14
CA TYR A 274 -0.16 16.15 -17.66
C TYR A 274 0.40 16.86 -18.91
N GLY A 275 1.68 16.68 -19.24
CA GLY A 275 2.29 17.12 -20.48
C GLY A 275 1.92 16.20 -21.64
N ASP A 276 2.37 14.94 -21.57
CA ASP A 276 2.11 13.93 -22.62
C ASP A 276 0.67 13.40 -22.61
N ASN A 277 -0.04 13.59 -21.50
CA ASN A 277 -1.46 13.31 -21.29
C ASN A 277 -1.86 11.85 -21.55
N TRP A 278 -1.15 10.90 -20.94
CA TRP A 278 -1.49 9.49 -21.05
C TRP A 278 -2.78 9.16 -20.31
N GLN A 279 -3.82 8.77 -21.06
CA GLN A 279 -5.13 8.45 -20.48
C GLN A 279 -5.41 6.94 -20.52
N HIS A 280 -5.81 6.38 -19.38
CA HIS A 280 -6.17 4.96 -19.28
C HIS A 280 -7.61 4.84 -18.91
N ILE A 281 -8.35 4.07 -19.69
CA ILE A 281 -9.71 3.69 -19.38
C ILE A 281 -9.69 2.37 -18.62
N ILE A 282 -10.15 2.42 -17.37
CA ILE A 282 -10.18 1.27 -16.46
C ILE A 282 -11.64 0.83 -16.32
N LYS A 283 -11.90 -0.45 -16.57
CA LYS A 283 -13.24 -1.05 -16.44
C LYS A 283 -13.22 -2.26 -15.51
N VAL A 284 -14.07 -2.24 -14.49
CA VAL A 284 -14.31 -3.41 -13.62
C VAL A 284 -15.03 -4.49 -14.43
N LYS A 285 -14.48 -5.70 -14.41
CA LYS A 285 -15.00 -6.87 -15.11
C LYS A 285 -15.63 -7.88 -14.16
N ASP A 286 -15.00 -8.08 -13.01
CA ASP A 286 -15.48 -9.06 -12.03
C ASP A 286 -15.05 -8.70 -10.60
N VAL A 287 -15.67 -9.33 -9.61
CA VAL A 287 -15.36 -9.21 -8.18
C VAL A 287 -14.98 -10.58 -7.65
N ILE A 288 -13.85 -10.66 -6.97
CA ILE A 288 -13.32 -11.87 -6.34
C ILE A 288 -13.41 -11.67 -4.83
N PHE A 289 -14.03 -12.60 -4.11
CA PHE A 289 -14.28 -12.45 -2.67
C PHE A 289 -13.22 -13.09 -1.79
N ASP A 290 -12.51 -14.07 -2.34
CA ASP A 290 -11.60 -15.00 -1.69
C ASP A 290 -10.22 -15.00 -2.36
N TYR A 291 -9.75 -13.83 -2.79
CA TYR A 291 -8.44 -13.70 -3.43
C TYR A 291 -7.34 -14.01 -2.40
N ASP A 292 -6.51 -15.00 -2.72
CA ASP A 292 -5.51 -15.62 -1.85
C ASP A 292 -4.18 -14.86 -1.79
N LYS A 293 -4.16 -13.65 -2.34
CA LYS A 293 -2.99 -12.76 -2.37
C LYS A 293 -3.38 -11.36 -1.92
N ASN A 294 -2.42 -10.62 -1.41
CA ASN A 294 -2.56 -9.21 -1.05
C ASN A 294 -1.81 -8.29 -2.03
N TYR A 295 -1.36 -8.85 -3.16
CA TYR A 295 -0.72 -8.16 -4.27
C TYR A 295 -1.49 -8.32 -5.59
N SER A 296 -1.32 -7.35 -6.49
CA SER A 296 -2.00 -7.37 -7.79
C SER A 296 -1.36 -8.38 -8.77
N CYS A 297 -2.16 -8.95 -9.67
CA CYS A 297 -1.67 -9.93 -10.65
C CYS A 297 -2.15 -9.57 -12.05
N CYS A 298 -1.22 -9.35 -12.97
CA CYS A 298 -1.50 -9.22 -14.40
C CYS A 298 -1.79 -10.60 -14.99
N LEU A 299 -2.97 -10.77 -15.57
CA LEU A 299 -3.45 -12.03 -16.13
C LEU A 299 -3.11 -12.17 -17.62
N GLU A 300 -3.16 -11.06 -18.34
CA GLU A 300 -2.91 -10.99 -19.78
C GLU A 300 -2.74 -9.51 -20.19
N GLY A 301 -2.14 -9.28 -21.34
CA GLY A 301 -1.98 -7.93 -21.89
C GLY A 301 -1.46 -7.97 -23.32
N SER A 302 -1.52 -6.83 -23.99
CA SER A 302 -1.02 -6.64 -25.35
C SER A 302 -0.50 -5.23 -25.54
N GLY A 303 0.45 -5.08 -26.45
CA GLY A 303 1.06 -3.80 -26.81
C GLY A 303 2.13 -3.36 -25.83
N ASP A 304 3.22 -2.85 -26.40
CA ASP A 304 4.30 -2.20 -25.66
C ASP A 304 3.83 -0.82 -25.19
N ARG A 305 4.34 -0.36 -24.06
CA ARG A 305 4.01 0.97 -23.51
C ARG A 305 4.79 2.07 -24.24
N PRO A 306 4.26 3.30 -24.36
CA PRO A 306 5.06 4.42 -24.82
C PRO A 306 6.29 4.68 -23.92
N PRO A 307 7.48 4.97 -24.47
CA PRO A 307 8.62 5.46 -23.69
C PRO A 307 8.23 6.65 -22.80
N GLU A 308 8.94 6.85 -21.67
CA GLU A 308 8.77 8.07 -20.88
C GLU A 308 9.21 9.27 -21.74
N ASP A 309 8.53 10.41 -21.58
CA ASP A 309 8.84 11.68 -22.24
C ASP A 309 8.90 11.61 -23.78
N VAL A 310 8.15 10.69 -24.41
CA VAL A 310 8.15 10.52 -25.87
C VAL A 310 7.40 11.64 -26.60
N GLY A 311 6.66 12.49 -25.90
CA GLY A 311 5.92 13.60 -26.49
C GLY A 311 4.47 13.23 -26.84
N GLY A 312 3.84 12.44 -25.98
CA GLY A 312 2.45 12.04 -26.11
C GLY A 312 2.20 11.09 -27.29
N GLU A 313 0.94 10.97 -27.71
CA GLU A 313 0.53 10.00 -28.72
C GLU A 313 1.25 10.18 -30.06
N GLN A 314 1.43 11.42 -30.52
CA GLN A 314 2.12 11.70 -31.79
C GLN A 314 3.60 11.30 -31.75
N GLY A 315 4.29 11.61 -30.65
CA GLY A 315 5.67 11.19 -30.47
C GLY A 315 5.82 9.68 -30.39
N TYR A 316 4.85 8.98 -29.78
CA TYR A 316 4.85 7.52 -29.79
C TYR A 316 4.60 6.93 -31.18
N GLU A 317 3.73 7.55 -31.99
CA GLU A 317 3.54 7.15 -33.39
C GLU A 317 4.84 7.23 -34.18
N GLU A 318 5.54 8.37 -34.08
CA GLU A 318 6.83 8.60 -34.72
C GLU A 318 7.89 7.61 -34.21
N PHE A 319 7.96 7.39 -32.90
CA PHE A 319 8.86 6.40 -32.29
C PHE A 319 8.65 5.01 -32.90
N VAL A 320 7.39 4.54 -32.99
CA VAL A 320 7.08 3.22 -33.54
C VAL A 320 7.41 3.16 -35.04
N GLU A 321 7.12 4.22 -35.81
CA GLU A 321 7.44 4.29 -37.23
C GLU A 321 8.97 4.13 -37.47
N ILE A 322 9.77 4.92 -36.75
CA ILE A 322 11.23 4.89 -36.85
C ILE A 322 11.77 3.53 -36.40
N MET A 323 11.35 3.04 -35.23
CA MET A 323 11.83 1.78 -34.66
C MET A 323 11.42 0.53 -35.47
N SER A 324 10.41 0.66 -36.32
CA SER A 324 9.97 -0.41 -37.24
C SER A 324 10.82 -0.50 -38.52
N ASN A 325 11.65 0.51 -38.81
CA ASN A 325 12.48 0.56 -40.01
C ASN A 325 13.98 0.74 -39.65
N PRO A 326 14.76 -0.35 -39.56
CA PRO A 326 16.20 -0.28 -39.31
C PRO A 326 17.02 0.50 -40.35
N MET A 327 16.44 0.84 -41.50
CA MET A 327 17.07 1.68 -42.53
C MET A 327 16.66 3.15 -42.43
N HIS A 328 15.80 3.53 -41.48
CA HIS A 328 15.44 4.93 -41.24
C HIS A 328 16.68 5.72 -40.80
N GLU A 329 16.82 6.95 -41.29
CA GLU A 329 18.01 7.77 -41.00
C GLU A 329 18.18 8.05 -39.50
N GLU A 330 17.07 8.15 -38.77
CA GLU A 330 17.04 8.38 -37.33
C GLU A 330 16.97 7.10 -36.48
N TYR A 331 17.06 5.90 -37.08
CA TYR A 331 16.88 4.63 -36.34
C TYR A 331 17.84 4.48 -35.16
N GLU A 332 19.15 4.71 -35.39
CA GLU A 332 20.16 4.52 -34.34
C GLU A 332 20.04 5.56 -33.22
N SER A 333 19.72 6.81 -33.55
CA SER A 333 19.48 7.85 -32.53
C SER A 333 18.22 7.56 -31.72
N MET A 334 17.13 7.16 -32.37
CA MET A 334 15.87 6.85 -31.71
C MET A 334 16.00 5.61 -30.81
N LYS A 335 16.73 4.59 -31.26
CA LYS A 335 17.05 3.42 -30.46
C LYS A 335 17.86 3.77 -29.21
N GLN A 336 18.93 4.56 -29.36
CA GLN A 336 19.73 5.00 -28.21
C GLN A 336 18.90 5.80 -27.22
N TRP A 337 18.02 6.68 -27.72
CA TRP A 337 17.09 7.43 -26.87
C TRP A 337 16.10 6.50 -26.16
N GLY A 338 15.47 5.56 -26.87
CA GLY A 338 14.56 4.58 -26.27
C GLY A 338 15.23 3.70 -25.21
N ASP A 339 16.46 3.25 -25.45
CA ASP A 339 17.26 2.50 -24.48
C ASP A 339 17.56 3.36 -23.23
N SER A 340 17.80 4.67 -23.40
CA SER A 340 18.00 5.60 -22.27
C SER A 340 16.74 5.83 -21.42
N GLN A 341 15.55 5.62 -22.01
CA GLN A 341 14.25 5.63 -21.33
C GLN A 341 13.85 4.25 -20.77
N ASP A 342 14.78 3.28 -20.79
CA ASP A 342 14.56 1.90 -20.37
C ASP A 342 13.37 1.26 -21.12
N TYR A 343 13.19 1.59 -22.40
CA TYR A 343 12.11 1.03 -23.22
C TYR A 343 12.27 -0.48 -23.38
N LYS A 344 11.20 -1.22 -23.05
CA LYS A 344 11.16 -2.68 -23.12
C LYS A 344 9.85 -3.14 -23.71
N ARG A 345 9.90 -4.30 -24.36
CA ARG A 345 8.69 -5.00 -24.79
C ARG A 345 7.90 -5.47 -23.57
N PHE A 346 6.59 -5.57 -23.72
CA PHE A 346 5.74 -6.09 -22.67
C PHE A 346 6.10 -7.54 -22.32
N ASP A 347 6.48 -7.75 -21.06
CA ASP A 347 6.76 -9.06 -20.47
C ASP A 347 5.89 -9.20 -19.21
N ILE A 348 4.90 -10.10 -19.28
CA ILE A 348 3.95 -10.32 -18.18
C ILE A 348 4.61 -10.92 -16.95
N ASP A 349 5.66 -11.74 -17.12
CA ASP A 349 6.37 -12.36 -16.00
C ASP A 349 7.19 -11.30 -15.27
N MET A 350 7.82 -10.38 -16.01
CA MET A 350 8.50 -9.22 -15.42
C MET A 350 7.51 -8.34 -14.66
N VAL A 351 6.36 -8.01 -15.25
CA VAL A 351 5.32 -7.21 -14.59
C VAL A 351 4.83 -7.88 -13.31
N ASN A 352 4.56 -9.18 -13.33
CA ASN A 352 4.08 -9.89 -12.13
C ASN A 352 5.15 -9.96 -11.03
N ARG A 353 6.43 -10.11 -11.38
CA ARG A 353 7.53 -10.01 -10.39
C ARG A 353 7.56 -8.62 -9.74
N GLU A 354 7.41 -7.56 -10.52
CA GLU A 354 7.39 -6.19 -9.97
C GLU A 354 6.15 -5.92 -9.10
N LEU A 355 4.98 -6.47 -9.47
CA LEU A 355 3.76 -6.33 -8.69
C LEU A 355 3.81 -7.08 -7.36
N GLU A 356 4.44 -8.26 -7.33
CA GLU A 356 4.62 -9.05 -6.10
C GLU A 356 5.56 -8.36 -5.11
N ASN A 357 6.57 -7.64 -5.59
CA ASN A 357 7.58 -6.96 -4.77
C ASN A 357 7.25 -5.48 -4.45
N LEU A 358 6.00 -5.04 -4.65
CA LEU A 358 5.62 -3.62 -4.54
C LEU A 358 5.59 -3.10 -3.09
N TRP A 359 5.47 -3.99 -2.09
CA TRP A 359 5.16 -3.65 -0.70
C TRP A 359 6.17 -4.13 0.32
#